data_AF-A0A5J4WW27-F1
#
_entry.id   AF-A0A5J4WW27-F1
#
_cell.length_a   1.000
_cell.length_b   1.000
_cell.length_c   1.000
_cell.angle_alpha   90.00
_cell.angle_beta   90.00
_cell.angle_gamma   90.00
#
_symmetry.space_group_name_H-M   'P 1'
#
loop_
_entity.id
_entity.type
_entity.pdbx_description
1 polymer ?
#
loop_
_entity_poly.entity_id
_entity_poly.type
_entity_poly.pdbx_seq_one_letter_code
_entity_poly.pdbx_strand_id
1 'polypeptide(L)'
;MSEFTVVPTKQLHIDNQVLSHINHLRLDNISSLEMPPKQSLIKSSSYYLMKLLSNVLYQQETSLDQQLKNESLFLKIKSFFSYIYDFAQLSGSELIYTIYLVQKLVNSEIQDFIEDNDCIMIADSNIGTTLICAVILAMKILRDPTEMKSNIWWAKSFGMSLELLNQSEMEFYMQLDFNVSLDEQQFIRLYSQILSYSEV
;
A
#
# COMPACT_ATOMS: atom_id res chain seq x y z
N MET A 1 -20.11 48.89 16.54
CA MET A 1 -19.89 47.70 17.40
C MET A 1 -20.61 46.55 16.75
N SER A 2 -19.88 45.67 16.08
CA SER A 2 -20.40 44.52 15.33
C SER A 2 -20.12 43.25 16.12
N GLU A 3 -21.17 42.56 16.55
CA GLU A 3 -21.11 41.29 17.29
C GLU A 3 -20.73 40.15 16.32
N PHE A 4 -19.63 39.47 16.62
CA PHE A 4 -19.24 38.24 15.96
C PHE A 4 -20.05 37.07 16.57
N THR A 5 -20.94 36.49 15.79
CA THR A 5 -21.56 35.20 16.11
C THR A 5 -20.55 34.08 15.90
N VAL A 6 -20.15 33.43 17.00
CA VAL A 6 -19.32 32.22 16.99
C VAL A 6 -20.16 31.04 16.51
N VAL A 7 -19.76 30.43 15.40
CA VAL A 7 -20.38 29.20 14.88
C VAL A 7 -19.91 28.01 15.73
N PRO A 8 -20.78 27.09 16.16
CA PRO A 8 -20.36 25.96 16.98
C PRO A 8 -19.54 24.97 16.15
N THR A 9 -18.33 24.67 16.62
CA THR A 9 -17.46 23.62 16.08
C THR A 9 -18.16 22.28 16.26
N LYS A 10 -18.51 21.60 15.15
CA LYS A 10 -18.92 20.19 15.19
C LYS A 10 -17.79 19.38 15.82
N GLN A 11 -18.00 18.87 17.03
CA GLN A 11 -17.15 17.83 17.59
C GLN A 11 -17.19 16.63 16.65
N LEU A 12 -16.05 16.36 16.01
CA LEU A 12 -15.82 15.09 15.32
C LEU A 12 -15.97 13.98 16.35
N HIS A 13 -17.05 13.21 16.25
CA HIS A 13 -17.28 12.06 17.09
C HIS A 13 -16.30 10.97 16.65
N ILE A 14 -15.13 10.93 17.32
CA ILE A 14 -14.19 9.83 17.16
C ILE A 14 -14.78 8.63 17.90
N ASP A 15 -14.98 7.55 17.15
CA ASP A 15 -15.56 6.31 17.64
C ASP A 15 -14.71 5.73 18.80
N ASN A 16 -15.34 5.41 19.93
CA ASN A 16 -14.63 5.00 21.15
C ASN A 16 -13.87 3.67 20.98
N GLN A 17 -14.24 2.85 19.98
CA GLN A 17 -13.47 1.67 19.57
C GLN A 17 -12.15 2.01 18.87
N VAL A 18 -12.11 3.14 18.15
CA VAL A 18 -10.90 3.65 17.49
C VAL A 18 -9.95 4.23 18.53
N LEU A 19 -10.46 4.95 19.53
CA LEU A 19 -9.67 5.47 20.65
C LEU A 19 -9.03 4.36 21.49
N SER A 20 -9.72 3.23 21.71
CA SER A 20 -9.16 2.11 22.47
C SER A 20 -8.09 1.33 21.70
N HIS A 21 -8.23 1.20 20.37
CA HIS A 21 -7.20 0.60 19.50
C HIS A 21 -5.98 1.52 19.31
N ILE A 22 -6.19 2.83 19.14
CA ILE A 22 -5.12 3.83 19.06
C ILE A 22 -4.29 3.83 20.35
N ASN A 23 -4.93 3.75 21.51
CA ASN A 23 -4.22 3.67 22.80
C ASN A 23 -3.45 2.35 23.00
N HIS A 24 -3.82 1.28 22.29
CA HIS A 24 -3.15 -0.02 22.37
C HIS A 24 -1.94 -0.15 21.44
N LEU A 25 -1.91 0.62 20.35
CA LEU A 25 -0.72 0.87 19.55
C LEU A 25 0.11 1.95 20.22
N ARG A 26 0.88 1.55 21.25
CA ARG A 26 1.90 2.44 21.85
C ARG A 26 2.72 3.10 20.74
N LEU A 27 2.96 4.40 20.87
CA LEU A 27 3.87 5.19 20.02
C LEU A 27 5.21 4.48 19.75
N ASP A 28 5.69 3.69 20.73
CA ASP A 28 6.89 2.84 20.62
C ASP A 28 6.84 1.80 19.49
N ASN A 29 5.64 1.33 19.12
CA ASN A 29 5.46 0.40 18.00
C ASN A 29 5.54 1.11 16.63
N ILE A 30 5.14 2.38 16.55
CA ILE A 30 5.16 3.15 15.30
C ILE A 30 6.56 3.69 15.03
N SER A 31 7.28 4.18 16.05
CA SER A 31 8.68 4.58 15.88
C SER A 31 9.57 3.41 15.45
N SER A 32 9.22 2.17 15.82
CA SER A 32 9.92 0.98 15.34
C SER A 32 9.77 0.72 13.83
N LEU A 33 8.81 1.37 13.15
CA LEU A 33 8.59 1.25 11.71
C LEU A 33 9.56 2.11 10.88
N GLU A 34 10.30 3.04 11.50
CA GLU A 34 11.43 3.71 10.86
C GLU A 34 12.58 2.71 10.56
N MET A 35 12.62 1.62 11.32
CA MET A 35 13.57 0.53 11.11
C MET A 35 13.11 -0.42 10.00
N PRO A 36 14.04 -1.21 9.42
CA PRO A 36 13.78 -2.49 8.78
C PRO A 36 12.53 -3.24 9.27
N PRO A 37 11.56 -3.57 8.40
CA PRO A 37 10.39 -4.33 8.78
C PRO A 37 10.81 -5.72 9.26
N LYS A 38 10.24 -6.15 10.40
CA LYS A 38 10.40 -7.52 10.87
C LYS A 38 9.79 -8.50 9.86
N GLN A 39 10.33 -9.72 9.80
CA GLN A 39 9.80 -10.78 8.92
C GLN A 39 8.32 -11.09 9.16
N SER A 40 7.83 -10.94 10.39
CA SER A 40 6.40 -11.05 10.70
C SER A 40 5.58 -9.99 9.98
N LEU A 41 6.05 -8.74 9.93
CA LEU A 41 5.37 -7.66 9.23
C LEU A 41 5.37 -7.88 7.72
N ILE A 42 6.48 -8.34 7.14
CA ILE A 42 6.55 -8.72 5.72
C ILE A 42 5.53 -9.83 5.42
N LYS A 43 5.48 -10.88 6.25
CA LYS A 43 4.51 -11.98 6.10
C LYS A 43 3.07 -11.47 6.12
N SER A 44 2.69 -10.71 7.16
CA SER A 44 1.34 -10.16 7.31
C SER A 44 0.94 -9.23 6.17
N SER A 45 1.86 -8.35 5.77
CA SER A 45 1.68 -7.43 4.63
C SER A 45 1.43 -8.19 3.32
N SER A 46 2.17 -9.27 3.12
CA SER A 46 2.04 -10.11 1.93
C SER A 46 0.70 -10.85 1.90
N TYR A 47 0.22 -11.35 3.04
CA TYR A 47 -1.11 -11.94 3.15
C TYR A 47 -2.22 -10.93 2.90
N TYR A 48 -2.10 -9.73 3.48
CA TYR A 48 -3.06 -8.65 3.28
C TYR A 48 -3.19 -8.30 1.80
N LEU A 49 -2.06 -8.03 1.13
CA LEU A 49 -2.07 -7.69 -0.29
C LEU A 49 -2.52 -8.84 -1.18
N MET A 50 -2.12 -10.08 -0.88
CA MET A 50 -2.61 -11.24 -1.62
C MET A 50 -4.13 -11.31 -1.57
N LYS A 51 -4.74 -11.15 -0.39
CA LYS A 51 -6.20 -11.19 -0.27
C LYS A 51 -6.85 -10.05 -1.04
N LEU A 52 -6.34 -8.83 -0.88
CA LEU A 52 -6.82 -7.66 -1.62
C LEU A 52 -6.79 -7.88 -3.14
N LEU A 53 -5.63 -8.31 -3.67
CA LEU A 53 -5.41 -8.50 -5.11
C LEU A 53 -6.15 -9.73 -5.66
N SER A 54 -6.27 -10.80 -4.87
CA SER A 54 -6.99 -12.01 -5.29
C SER A 54 -8.48 -11.75 -5.55
N ASN A 55 -9.08 -10.81 -4.81
CA ASN A 55 -10.47 -10.40 -5.03
C ASN A 55 -10.67 -9.74 -6.39
N VAL A 56 -9.62 -9.15 -6.95
CA VAL A 56 -9.63 -8.50 -8.26
C VAL A 56 -9.23 -9.48 -9.35
N LEU A 57 -8.12 -10.19 -9.15
CA LEU A 57 -7.51 -11.04 -10.17
C LEU A 57 -8.27 -12.35 -10.42
N TYR A 58 -8.84 -12.95 -9.37
CA TYR A 58 -9.34 -14.33 -9.41
C TYR A 58 -10.81 -14.46 -9.02
N GLN A 59 -11.58 -13.37 -9.14
CA GLN A 59 -13.00 -13.35 -8.74
C GLN A 59 -13.86 -14.39 -9.46
N GLN A 60 -13.47 -14.78 -10.68
CA GLN A 60 -14.23 -15.68 -11.55
C GLN A 60 -13.69 -17.12 -11.56
N GLU A 61 -12.64 -17.41 -10.79
CA GLU A 61 -11.97 -18.71 -10.78
C GLU A 61 -12.72 -19.74 -9.91
N THR A 62 -12.46 -21.03 -10.15
CA THR A 62 -12.97 -22.09 -9.27
C THR A 62 -12.29 -22.03 -7.90
N SER A 63 -12.93 -22.55 -6.85
CA SER A 63 -12.39 -22.45 -5.48
C SER A 63 -11.02 -23.11 -5.30
N LEU A 64 -10.75 -24.23 -5.99
CA LEU A 64 -9.47 -24.93 -5.92
C LEU A 64 -8.38 -24.17 -6.69
N ASP A 65 -8.69 -23.69 -7.89
CA ASP A 65 -7.75 -22.90 -8.70
C ASP A 65 -7.42 -21.58 -8.03
N GLN A 66 -8.41 -20.93 -7.42
CA GLN A 66 -8.24 -19.71 -6.65
C GLN A 66 -7.30 -19.93 -5.46
N GLN A 67 -7.41 -21.04 -4.73
CA GLN A 67 -6.51 -21.33 -3.61
C GLN A 67 -5.05 -21.48 -4.06
N LEU A 68 -4.79 -22.22 -5.14
CA LEU A 68 -3.44 -22.40 -5.67
C LEU A 68 -2.86 -21.08 -6.20
N LYS A 69 -3.67 -20.29 -6.91
CA LYS A 69 -3.26 -18.96 -7.39
C LYS A 69 -2.99 -18.00 -6.24
N ASN A 70 -3.80 -18.02 -5.18
CA ASN A 70 -3.59 -17.23 -3.97
C ASN A 70 -2.27 -17.58 -3.26
N GLU A 71 -1.96 -18.87 -3.13
CA GLU A 71 -0.69 -19.30 -2.55
C GLU A 71 0.50 -18.85 -3.40
N SER A 72 0.40 -18.99 -4.73
CA SER A 72 1.42 -18.50 -5.67
C SER A 72 1.61 -16.98 -5.56
N LEU A 73 0.51 -16.22 -5.51
CA LEU A 73 0.52 -14.77 -5.40
C LEU A 73 1.13 -14.32 -4.07
N PHE A 74 0.76 -14.96 -2.95
CA PHE A 74 1.36 -14.72 -1.65
C PHE A 74 2.88 -14.91 -1.68
N LEU A 75 3.37 -16.03 -2.24
CA LEU A 75 4.81 -16.30 -2.32
C LEU A 75 5.54 -15.26 -3.19
N LYS A 76 4.93 -14.83 -4.31
CA LYS A 76 5.48 -13.77 -5.16
C LYS A 76 5.58 -12.43 -4.42
N ILE A 77 4.50 -11.99 -3.76
CA ILE A 77 4.48 -10.73 -3.01
C ILE A 77 5.47 -10.76 -1.85
N LYS A 78 5.50 -11.87 -1.10
CA LYS A 78 6.45 -12.06 0.00
C LYS A 78 7.90 -12.00 -0.50
N SER A 79 8.21 -12.70 -1.58
CA SER A 79 9.56 -12.70 -2.17
C SER A 79 9.95 -11.32 -2.68
N PHE A 80 8.99 -10.60 -3.29
CA PHE A 80 9.18 -9.21 -3.72
C PHE A 80 9.52 -8.30 -2.54
N PHE A 81 8.75 -8.34 -1.46
CA PHE A 81 9.03 -7.50 -0.29
C PHE A 81 10.31 -7.88 0.43
N SER A 82 10.64 -9.17 0.53
CA SER A 82 11.95 -9.59 1.04
C SER A 82 13.10 -9.08 0.17
N TYR A 83 12.96 -9.14 -1.16
CA TYR A 83 13.97 -8.61 -2.08
C TYR A 83 14.15 -7.10 -1.94
N ILE A 84 13.04 -6.34 -1.94
CA ILE A 84 13.06 -4.88 -1.77
C ILE A 84 13.64 -4.49 -0.41
N TYR A 85 13.29 -5.22 0.64
CA TYR A 85 13.84 -5.05 1.97
C TYR A 85 15.38 -5.18 1.95
N ASP A 86 15.91 -6.29 1.44
CA ASP A 86 17.34 -6.57 1.43
C ASP A 86 18.11 -5.61 0.50
N PHE A 87 17.51 -5.24 -0.62
CA PHE A 87 18.21 -4.55 -1.71
C PHE A 87 18.07 -3.02 -1.68
N ALA A 88 16.91 -2.51 -1.25
CA ALA A 88 16.60 -1.08 -1.22
C ALA A 88 16.45 -0.50 0.21
N GLN A 89 16.63 -1.34 1.24
CA GLN A 89 16.52 -0.97 2.65
C GLN A 89 15.15 -0.38 2.97
N LEU A 90 14.09 -1.05 2.53
CA LEU A 90 12.71 -0.62 2.80
C LEU A 90 12.45 -0.59 4.31
N SER A 91 11.88 0.49 4.82
CA SER A 91 11.45 0.60 6.22
C SER A 91 10.07 0.00 6.44
N GLY A 92 9.70 -0.21 7.71
CA GLY A 92 8.34 -0.62 8.06
C GLY A 92 7.29 0.38 7.57
N SER A 93 7.54 1.68 7.75
CA SER A 93 6.61 2.74 7.34
C SER A 93 6.42 2.76 5.82
N GLU A 94 7.49 2.57 5.06
CA GLU A 94 7.43 2.49 3.59
C GLU A 94 6.67 1.25 3.11
N LEU A 95 6.80 0.13 3.82
CA LEU A 95 6.00 -1.06 3.54
C LEU A 95 4.50 -0.81 3.77
N ILE A 96 4.12 -0.19 4.88
CA ILE A 96 2.71 0.16 5.15
C ILE A 96 2.18 1.14 4.09
N TYR A 97 2.97 2.15 3.74
CA TYR A 97 2.60 3.14 2.74
C TYR A 97 2.46 2.51 1.35
N THR A 98 3.33 1.57 0.99
CA THR A 98 3.22 0.79 -0.25
C THR A 98 1.88 0.04 -0.29
N ILE A 99 1.49 -0.61 0.81
CA ILE A 99 0.21 -1.33 0.91
C ILE A 99 -0.97 -0.36 0.75
N TYR A 100 -0.89 0.82 1.37
CA TYR A 100 -1.89 1.87 1.21
C TYR A 100 -2.06 2.27 -0.25
N LEU A 101 -0.96 2.53 -0.97
CA LEU A 101 -1.02 2.94 -2.37
C LEU A 101 -1.65 1.85 -3.26
N VAL A 102 -1.30 0.58 -3.05
CA VAL A 102 -1.91 -0.54 -3.77
C VAL A 102 -3.40 -0.69 -3.42
N GLN A 103 -3.76 -0.58 -2.15
CA GLN A 103 -5.16 -0.60 -1.71
C GLN A 103 -5.97 0.53 -2.33
N LYS A 104 -5.39 1.73 -2.40
CA LYS A 104 -6.03 2.89 -3.02
C LYS A 104 -6.26 2.67 -4.51
N LEU A 105 -5.26 2.15 -5.23
CA LEU A 105 -5.40 1.82 -6.65
C LEU A 105 -6.50 0.78 -6.87
N VAL A 106 -6.47 -0.33 -6.14
CA VAL A 106 -7.50 -1.39 -6.24
C VAL A 106 -8.90 -0.82 -5.99
N ASN A 107 -9.07 0.02 -4.98
CA ASN A 107 -10.35 0.63 -4.70
C ASN A 107 -10.80 1.59 -5.81
N SER A 108 -9.86 2.36 -6.39
CA SER A 108 -10.14 3.25 -7.52
C SER A 108 -10.65 2.44 -8.73
N GLU A 109 -9.90 1.41 -9.14
CA GLU A 109 -10.28 0.58 -10.29
C GLU A 109 -11.64 -0.13 -10.09
N ILE A 110 -11.95 -0.53 -8.85
CA ILE A 110 -13.26 -1.09 -8.52
C ILE A 110 -14.37 -0.03 -8.64
N GLN A 111 -14.14 1.21 -8.19
CA GLN A 111 -15.12 2.28 -8.37
C GLN A 111 -15.34 2.59 -9.84
N ASP A 112 -14.26 2.77 -10.61
CA ASP A 112 -14.33 3.07 -12.06
C ASP A 112 -15.05 1.95 -12.83
N PHE A 113 -14.80 0.68 -12.48
CA PHE A 113 -15.53 -0.46 -13.03
C PHE A 113 -17.04 -0.40 -12.73
N ILE A 114 -17.43 0.02 -11.53
CA ILE A 114 -18.83 0.09 -11.10
C ILE A 114 -19.55 1.30 -11.73
N GLU A 115 -18.89 2.45 -11.80
CA GLU A 115 -19.50 3.71 -12.24
C GLU A 115 -19.51 3.85 -13.77
N ASP A 116 -18.38 3.56 -14.41
CA ASP A 116 -18.16 3.83 -15.84
C ASP A 116 -18.11 2.57 -16.71
N ASN A 117 -18.20 1.38 -16.09
CA ASN A 117 -18.03 0.07 -16.76
C ASN A 117 -16.67 -0.01 -17.50
N ASP A 118 -15.67 0.66 -16.93
CA ASP A 118 -14.28 0.60 -17.38
C ASP A 118 -13.64 -0.74 -17.03
N CYS A 119 -12.48 -1.05 -17.62
CA CYS A 119 -11.77 -2.29 -17.36
C CYS A 119 -10.82 -2.12 -16.16
N ILE A 120 -10.87 -3.07 -15.22
CA ILE A 120 -9.84 -3.24 -14.20
C ILE A 120 -8.49 -3.47 -14.90
N MET A 121 -7.49 -2.66 -14.57
CA MET A 121 -6.18 -2.67 -15.25
C MET A 121 -5.17 -3.56 -14.52
N ILE A 122 -5.35 -3.84 -13.23
CA ILE A 122 -4.52 -4.78 -12.48
C ILE A 122 -4.70 -6.21 -13.02
N ALA A 123 -3.59 -6.81 -13.46
CA ALA A 123 -3.54 -8.15 -14.03
C ALA A 123 -2.32 -8.93 -13.53
N ASP A 124 -2.36 -10.26 -13.66
CA ASP A 124 -1.22 -11.13 -13.30
C ASP A 124 0.09 -10.75 -14.01
N SER A 125 0.00 -10.20 -15.23
CA SER A 125 1.14 -9.83 -16.06
C SER A 125 1.81 -8.52 -15.63
N ASN A 126 1.09 -7.60 -14.98
CA ASN A 126 1.60 -6.28 -14.62
C ASN A 126 1.74 -6.07 -13.10
N ILE A 127 1.30 -7.02 -12.27
CA ILE A 127 1.33 -6.88 -10.81
C ILE A 127 2.73 -6.56 -10.25
N GLY A 128 3.78 -7.13 -10.84
CA GLY A 128 5.16 -6.81 -10.45
C GLY A 128 5.51 -5.34 -10.69
N THR A 129 5.07 -4.79 -11.83
CA THR A 129 5.24 -3.37 -12.18
C THR A 129 4.43 -2.47 -11.26
N THR A 130 3.19 -2.84 -10.95
CA THR A 130 2.34 -2.10 -10.00
C THR A 130 2.99 -2.02 -8.62
N LEU A 131 3.51 -3.15 -8.11
CA LEU A 131 4.16 -3.19 -6.80
C LEU A 131 5.44 -2.34 -6.76
N ILE A 132 6.26 -2.36 -7.81
CA ILE A 132 7.47 -1.53 -7.82
C ILE A 132 7.14 -0.04 -7.93
N CYS A 133 6.11 0.35 -8.68
CA CYS A 133 5.67 1.74 -8.73
C CYS A 133 5.17 2.23 -7.36
N ALA A 134 4.39 1.40 -6.65
CA ALA A 134 3.94 1.70 -5.30
C ALA A 134 5.12 1.86 -4.31
N VAL A 135 6.11 0.97 -4.37
CA VAL A 135 7.32 1.07 -3.53
C VAL A 135 8.11 2.34 -3.83
N ILE A 136 8.38 2.62 -5.11
CA ILE A 136 9.13 3.81 -5.51
C ILE A 136 8.41 5.05 -4.98
N LEU A 137 7.10 5.16 -5.21
CA LEU A 137 6.30 6.31 -4.80
C LEU A 137 6.26 6.47 -3.28
N ALA A 138 6.08 5.38 -2.52
CA ALA A 138 6.15 5.39 -1.06
C ALA A 138 7.51 5.95 -0.58
N MET A 139 8.61 5.50 -1.18
CA MET A 139 9.94 5.99 -0.83
C MET A 139 10.16 7.45 -1.25
N LYS A 140 9.61 7.89 -2.40
CA LYS A 140 9.66 9.31 -2.81
C LYS A 140 8.95 10.23 -1.83
N ILE A 141 7.87 9.75 -1.22
CA ILE A 141 7.05 10.52 -0.29
C ILE A 141 7.69 10.58 1.11
N LEU A 142 8.28 9.47 1.55
CA LEU A 142 8.74 9.32 2.94
C LEU A 142 10.22 9.61 3.15
N ARG A 143 11.07 9.50 2.12
CA ARG A 143 12.51 9.75 2.26
C ARG A 143 12.89 11.18 1.93
N ASP A 144 13.98 11.62 2.54
CA ASP A 144 14.68 12.81 2.10
C ASP A 144 15.23 12.63 0.67
N PRO A 145 15.22 13.68 -0.17
CA PRO A 145 15.69 13.61 -1.55
C PRO A 145 17.14 13.10 -1.70
N THR A 146 17.97 13.31 -0.67
CA THR A 146 19.37 12.87 -0.65
C THR A 146 19.54 11.36 -0.47
N GLU A 147 18.51 10.67 0.02
CA GLU A 147 18.53 9.22 0.28
C GLU A 147 17.88 8.40 -0.83
N MET A 148 17.28 9.08 -1.82
CA MET A 148 16.53 8.44 -2.89
C MET A 148 17.43 7.78 -3.93
N LYS A 149 17.08 6.55 -4.31
CA LYS A 149 17.63 5.90 -5.50
C LYS A 149 16.95 6.48 -6.75
N SER A 150 17.73 6.73 -7.80
CA SER A 150 17.17 7.19 -9.07
C SER A 150 16.39 6.09 -9.79
N ASN A 151 15.43 6.46 -10.65
CA ASN A 151 14.70 5.49 -11.47
C ASN A 151 15.64 4.67 -12.38
N ILE A 152 16.82 5.18 -12.74
CA ILE A 152 17.85 4.42 -13.46
C ILE A 152 18.34 3.24 -12.62
N TRP A 153 18.55 3.45 -11.32
CA TRP A 153 18.96 2.39 -10.41
C TRP A 153 17.86 1.33 -10.28
N TRP A 154 16.61 1.74 -10.13
CA TRP A 154 15.46 0.83 -10.09
C TRP A 154 15.30 0.02 -11.38
N ALA A 155 15.32 0.69 -12.53
CA ALA A 155 15.19 0.04 -13.84
C ALA A 155 16.25 -1.05 -14.04
N LYS A 156 17.52 -0.77 -13.69
CA LYS A 156 18.60 -1.78 -13.75
C LYS A 156 18.36 -2.95 -12.81
N SER A 157 17.84 -2.69 -11.62
CA SER A 157 17.65 -3.71 -10.58
C SER A 157 16.51 -4.68 -10.92
N PHE A 158 15.48 -4.18 -11.60
CA PHE A 158 14.33 -4.97 -12.06
C PHE A 158 14.46 -5.46 -13.51
N GLY A 159 15.57 -5.17 -14.19
CA GLY A 159 15.75 -5.56 -15.60
C GLY A 159 14.75 -4.89 -16.54
N MET A 160 14.25 -3.70 -16.19
CA MET A 160 13.28 -2.93 -16.97
C MET A 160 13.99 -1.80 -17.74
N SER A 161 13.37 -1.33 -18.83
CA SER A 161 13.82 -0.08 -19.43
C SER A 161 13.46 1.10 -18.53
N LEU A 162 14.33 2.12 -18.50
CA LEU A 162 14.06 3.34 -17.74
C LEU A 162 12.80 4.05 -18.22
N GLU A 163 12.58 4.07 -19.53
CA GLU A 163 11.41 4.68 -20.16
C GLU A 163 10.12 4.00 -19.69
N LEU A 164 10.07 2.67 -19.72
CA LEU A 164 8.92 1.90 -19.24
C LEU A 164 8.67 2.17 -17.76
N LEU A 165 9.72 2.14 -16.93
CA LEU A 165 9.56 2.39 -15.50
C LEU A 165 9.02 3.80 -15.21
N ASN A 166 9.54 4.83 -15.88
CA ASN A 166 9.07 6.20 -15.72
C ASN A 166 7.62 6.36 -16.17
N GLN A 167 7.25 5.74 -17.30
CA GLN A 167 5.90 5.77 -17.81
C GLN A 167 4.94 5.07 -16.84
N SER A 168 5.27 3.85 -16.39
CA SER A 168 4.44 3.10 -15.44
C SER A 168 4.31 3.81 -14.10
N GLU A 169 5.36 4.49 -13.61
CA GLU A 169 5.27 5.29 -12.38
C GLU A 169 4.29 6.47 -12.55
N MET A 170 4.36 7.17 -13.68
CA MET A 170 3.46 8.29 -13.96
C MET A 170 2.02 7.81 -14.14
N GLU A 171 1.79 6.72 -14.86
CA GLU A 171 0.46 6.09 -15.03
C GLU A 171 -0.11 5.66 -13.67
N PHE A 172 0.68 4.99 -12.84
CA PHE A 172 0.26 4.62 -11.48
C PHE A 172 -0.13 5.86 -10.65
N TYR A 173 0.63 6.95 -10.74
CA TYR A 173 0.32 8.16 -9.98
C TYR A 173 -0.91 8.90 -10.52
N MET A 174 -1.13 8.88 -11.84
CA MET A 174 -2.35 9.39 -12.47
C MET A 174 -3.59 8.59 -12.07
N GLN A 175 -3.49 7.26 -12.01
CA GLN A 175 -4.59 6.39 -11.56
C GLN A 175 -4.97 6.60 -10.08
N LEU A 176 -4.10 7.23 -9.30
CA LEU A 176 -4.39 7.63 -7.92
C LEU A 176 -4.95 9.07 -7.85
N ASP A 177 -5.27 9.69 -8.98
CA ASP A 177 -5.66 11.11 -9.11
C ASP A 177 -4.66 12.07 -8.46
N PHE A 178 -3.38 11.71 -8.46
CA PHE A 178 -2.32 12.42 -7.74
C PHE A 178 -2.59 12.56 -6.22
N ASN A 179 -3.59 11.85 -5.69
CA ASN A 179 -3.96 11.88 -4.30
C ASN A 179 -3.26 10.71 -3.59
N VAL A 180 -2.09 10.98 -3.03
CA VAL A 180 -1.32 9.99 -2.28
C VAL A 180 -1.29 10.27 -0.79
N SER A 181 -1.95 11.32 -0.32
CA SER A 181 -1.96 11.68 1.10
C SER A 181 -2.53 10.55 1.96
N LEU A 182 -1.82 10.21 3.03
CA LEU A 182 -2.23 9.25 4.05
C LEU A 182 -2.11 9.95 5.39
N ASP A 183 -3.24 10.12 6.09
CA ASP A 183 -3.21 10.70 7.43
C ASP A 183 -2.81 9.67 8.49
N GLU A 184 -2.39 10.16 9.66
CA GLU A 184 -1.89 9.32 10.76
C GLU A 184 -2.95 8.30 11.24
N GLN A 185 -4.22 8.68 11.30
CA GLN A 185 -5.28 7.78 11.76
C GLN A 185 -5.52 6.67 10.74
N GLN A 186 -5.52 7.00 9.45
CA GLN A 186 -5.58 6.03 8.36
C GLN A 186 -4.38 5.08 8.41
N PHE A 187 -3.17 5.61 8.61
CA PHE A 187 -1.96 4.80 8.76
C PHE A 187 -2.07 3.80 9.91
N ILE A 188 -2.45 4.26 11.11
CA ILE A 188 -2.60 3.41 12.30
C ILE A 188 -3.65 2.33 12.07
N ARG A 189 -4.79 2.68 11.45
CA ARG A 189 -5.85 1.71 11.12
C ARG A 189 -5.34 0.66 10.14
N LEU A 190 -4.67 1.07 9.07
CA LEU A 190 -4.13 0.14 8.08
C LEU A 190 -3.08 -0.77 8.71
N TYR A 191 -2.17 -0.23 9.50
CA TYR A 191 -1.17 -1.02 10.22
C TYR A 191 -1.82 -2.06 11.14
N SER A 192 -2.86 -1.68 11.89
CA SER A 192 -3.64 -2.59 12.73
C SER A 192 -4.27 -3.72 11.91
N GLN A 193 -4.88 -3.36 10.77
CA GLN A 193 -5.50 -4.33 9.87
C GLN A 193 -4.47 -5.33 9.35
N ILE A 194 -3.31 -4.86 8.91
CA ILE A 194 -2.22 -5.73 8.43
C ILE A 194 -1.78 -6.69 9.53
N LEU A 195 -1.56 -6.21 10.77
CA LEU A 195 -1.14 -7.07 11.87
C LEU A 195 -2.14 -8.19 12.19
N SER A 196 -3.44 -7.98 11.97
CA SER A 196 -4.44 -9.04 12.16
C SER A 196 -4.25 -10.24 11.20
N TYR A 197 -3.52 -10.07 10.09
CA TYR A 197 -3.15 -11.17 9.18
C TYR A 197 -1.91 -11.96 9.65
N SER A 198 -1.30 -11.60 10.78
CA SER A 198 -0.20 -12.37 11.39
C SER A 198 -0.66 -13.67 12.06
N GLU A 199 -1.95 -13.79 12.37
CA GLU A 199 -2.55 -14.89 13.15
C GLU A 199 -3.15 -16.03 12.30
N VAL A 200 -2.89 -16.03 10.98
CA VAL A 200 -3.29 -17.08 10.03
C VAL A 200 -2.11 -17.96 9.61
#